data_AF-A0A3N6MA30-F1
#
_entry.id   AF-A0A3N6MA30-F1
#
_cell.length_a   1.000
_cell.length_b   1.000
_cell.length_c   1.000
_cell.angle_alpha   90.00
_cell.angle_beta   90.00
_cell.angle_gamma   90.00
#
_symmetry.space_group_name_H-M   'P 1'
#
loop_
_entity.id
_entity.type
_entity.pdbx_description
1 polymer ?
#
loop_
_entity_poly.entity_id
_entity_poly.type
_entity_poly.pdbx_seq_one_letter_code
_entity_poly.pdbx_strand_id
1 'polypeptide(L)' 'MIDSRGALEVETLLKIVLALVAVLLALQIVGIVVGWIAQLLTPILLLIVALVVVLWLYDRL' A
#
# COMPACT_ATOMS: atom_id res chain seq x y z
N MET A 1 4.13 44.40 -3.99
CA MET A 1 4.00 43.01 -3.48
C MET A 1 2.92 42.34 -4.29
N ILE A 2 3.23 41.27 -5.03
CA ILE A 2 2.22 40.47 -5.73
C ILE A 2 1.53 39.63 -4.65
N ASP A 3 0.42 40.13 -4.13
CA ASP A 3 -0.35 39.42 -3.11
C ASP A 3 -1.06 38.23 -3.76
N SER A 4 -0.38 37.08 -3.74
CA SER A 4 -0.78 35.84 -4.43
C SER A 4 -1.68 34.95 -3.56
N ARG A 5 -1.98 35.39 -2.34
CA ARG A 5 -2.73 34.64 -1.33
C ARG A 5 -4.22 34.71 -1.69
N GLY A 6 -4.69 33.73 -2.45
CA GLY A 6 -6.08 33.68 -2.94
C GLY A 6 -6.21 33.49 -4.45
N ALA A 7 -5.15 33.12 -5.16
CA ALA A 7 -5.23 32.83 -6.60
C ALA A 7 -6.17 31.66 -6.96
N LEU A 8 -6.56 30.84 -5.98
CA LEU A 8 -7.51 29.75 -6.14
C LEU A 8 -8.81 30.08 -5.42
N GLU A 9 -9.92 29.93 -6.15
CA GLU A 9 -11.26 30.02 -5.57
C GLU A 9 -11.46 28.91 -4.52
N VAL A 10 -12.17 29.24 -3.44
CA VAL A 10 -12.41 28.33 -2.31
C VAL A 10 -13.11 27.05 -2.77
N GLU A 11 -14.04 27.16 -3.72
CA GLU A 11 -14.72 26.01 -4.31
C GLU A 11 -13.74 25.07 -5.04
N THR A 12 -12.82 25.61 -5.83
CA THR A 12 -11.79 24.83 -6.52
C THR A 12 -10.89 24.13 -5.52
N LEU A 13 -10.46 24.84 -4.48
CA LEU A 13 -9.61 24.30 -3.43
C LEU A 13 -10.32 23.19 -2.67
N LEU A 14 -11.60 23.36 -2.34
CA LEU A 14 -12.42 22.32 -1.70
C LEU A 14 -12.57 21.08 -2.58
N LYS A 15 -12.81 21.24 -3.90
CA LYS A 15 -12.87 20.12 -4.84
C LYS A 15 -11.56 19.37 -4.93
N ILE A 16 -10.42 20.08 -4.98
CA ILE A 16 -9.09 19.46 -4.98
C ILE A 16 -8.88 18.68 -3.69
N VAL A 17 -9.15 19.27 -2.53
CA VAL A 17 -9.02 18.59 -1.23
C VAL A 17 -9.93 17.37 -1.17
N LEU A 18 -11.18 17.48 -1.60
CA LEU A 18 -12.11 16.35 -1.63
C LEU A 18 -11.62 15.23 -2.55
N ALA A 19 -11.09 15.56 -3.73
CA ALA A 19 -10.51 14.58 -4.64
C ALA A 19 -9.29 13.90 -4.02
N LEU A 20 -8.40 14.66 -3.37
CA LEU A 20 -7.25 14.12 -2.66
C LEU A 20 -7.66 13.17 -1.53
N VAL A 21 -8.66 13.56 -0.73
CA VAL A 21 -9.23 12.70 0.32
C VAL A 21 -9.82 11.44 -0.29
N ALA A 22 -10.57 11.54 -1.39
CA ALA A 22 -11.12 10.38 -2.08
C ALA A 22 -10.02 9.42 -2.57
N VAL A 23 -8.93 9.96 -3.13
CA VAL A 23 -7.76 9.16 -3.53
C VAL A 23 -7.11 8.49 -2.33
N LEU A 24 -6.93 9.20 -1.21
CA LEU A 24 -6.39 8.63 0.01
C LEU A 24 -7.25 7.47 0.54
N LEU A 25 -8.58 7.62 0.53
CA LEU A 25 -9.50 6.56 0.91
C LEU A 25 -9.42 5.36 -0.03
N ALA A 26 -9.32 5.60 -1.34
CA ALA A 26 -9.13 4.52 -2.31
C ALA A 26 -7.83 3.75 -2.07
N LEU A 27 -6.71 4.46 -1.83
CA LEU A 27 -5.43 3.84 -1.49
C LEU A 27 -5.50 3.04 -0.18
N GLN A 28 -6.25 3.52 0.82
CA GLN A 28 -6.46 2.80 2.07
C GLN A 28 -7.20 1.47 1.84
N ILE A 29 -8.24 1.47 1.01
CA ILE A 29 -8.97 0.24 0.65
C ILE A 29 -8.04 -0.73 -0.09
N VAL A 30 -7.26 -0.24 -1.05
CA VAL A 30 -6.26 -1.05 -1.75
C VAL A 30 -5.25 -1.65 -0.76
N GLY A 31 -4.73 -0.85 0.16
CA GLY A 31 -3.81 -1.30 1.19
C GLY A 31 -4.38 -2.39 2.09
N ILE A 32 -5.66 -2.27 2.46
CA ILE A 32 -6.37 -3.33 3.19
C ILE A 32 -6.37 -4.61 2.36
N VAL A 33 -6.93 -4.57 1.14
CA VAL A 33 -7.05 -5.76 0.27
C VAL A 33 -5.71 -6.44 0.02
N VAL A 34 -4.67 -5.66 -0.29
CA VAL A 34 -3.30 -6.18 -0.47
C VAL A 34 -2.78 -6.79 0.83
N GLY A 35 -3.07 -6.21 1.99
CA GLY A 35 -2.73 -6.75 3.30
C GLY A 35 -3.34 -8.12 3.56
N TRP A 36 -4.61 -8.34 3.22
CA TRP A 36 -5.27 -9.65 3.34
C TRP A 36 -4.57 -10.72 2.49
N ILE A 37 -4.24 -10.36 1.24
CA ILE A 37 -3.51 -11.23 0.32
C ILE A 37 -2.13 -11.56 0.89
N ALA A 38 -1.37 -10.54 1.30
CA ALA A 38 -0.04 -10.73 1.88
C ALA A 38 -0.07 -11.61 3.14
N GLN A 39 -1.05 -11.43 4.02
CA GLN A 39 -1.21 -12.23 5.22
C GLN A 39 -1.46 -13.71 4.89
N LEU A 40 -2.19 -14.01 3.82
CA LEU A 40 -2.41 -15.38 3.36
C LEU A 40 -1.18 -15.99 2.68
N LEU A 41 -0.44 -15.21 1.88
CA LEU A 41 0.74 -15.72 1.17
C LEU A 41 1.97 -15.88 2.08
N THR A 42 2.13 -15.03 3.09
CA THR A 42 3.29 -15.05 4.01
C THR A 42 3.57 -16.44 4.62
N PRO A 43 2.60 -17.13 5.25
CA PRO A 43 2.86 -18.46 5.81
C PRO A 43 3.22 -19.50 4.74
N ILE A 44 2.62 -19.42 3.55
CA ILE A 44 2.94 -20.33 2.44
C ILE A 44 4.38 -20.12 1.98
N LEU A 45 4.80 -18.87 1.81
CA LEU A 45 6.18 -18.54 1.45
C LEU A 45 7.17 -19.01 2.53
N LEU A 46 6.85 -18.84 3.81
CA LEU A 46 7.68 -19.35 4.90
C LEU A 46 7.83 -20.87 4.86
N LEU A 47 6.74 -21.60 4.59
CA LEU A 47 6.78 -23.05 4.44
C LEU A 47 7.65 -23.49 3.25
N ILE A 48 7.53 -22.81 2.11
CA ILE A 48 8.35 -23.08 0.92
C ILE A 48 9.82 -22.84 1.24
N VAL A 49 10.15 -21.71 1.88
CA VAL A 49 11.52 -21.39 2.29
C VAL A 49 12.05 -22.42 3.27
N ALA A 50 11.27 -22.80 4.29
CA ALA A 50 11.65 -23.82 5.25
C ALA A 50 11.91 -25.17 4.56
N LEU A 51 11.05 -25.57 3.61
CA LEU A 51 11.23 -26.78 2.84
C LEU A 51 12.53 -26.75 2.02
N VAL A 52 12.81 -25.64 1.32
CA VAL A 52 14.06 -25.46 0.57
C VAL A 52 15.27 -25.58 1.49
N VAL A 53 15.21 -24.96 2.68
CA VAL A 53 16.30 -25.06 3.68
C VAL A 53 16.50 -26.49 4.15
N VAL A 54 15.42 -27.22 4.46
CA VAL A 54 15.49 -28.62 4.90
C VAL A 54 16.07 -29.52 3.79
N LEU A 55 15.61 -29.36 2.55
CA LEU A 55 16.12 -30.13 1.41
C LEU A 55 17.60 -29.83 1.16
N TRP A 56 18.00 -28.56 1.24
CA TRP A 56 19.40 -28.17 1.11
C TRP A 56 20.27 -28.76 2.23
N LEU A 57 19.76 -28.79 3.47
CA LEU A 57 20.48 -29.40 4.59
C LEU A 57 20.63 -30.91 4.39
N TYR A 58 19.59 -31.58 3.89
CA TYR A 58 19.61 -33.01 3.59
C TYR A 58 20.61 -33.34 2.47
N ASP A 59 20.67 -32.52 1.42
CA ASP A 59 21.65 -32.70 0.31
C ASP A 59 23.11 -32.53 0.79
N ARG A 60 23.32 -31.79 1.88
CA ARG A 60 24.65 -31.50 2.42
C ARG A 60 25.12 -32.48 3.50
N LEU A 61 24.22 -33.28 4.08
CA LEU A 61 24.50 -34.28 5.11
C LEU A 61 24.84 -35.64 4.47
#